data_AF-C9LAM3-F1
#
_entry.id   AF-C9LAM3-F1
#
_cell.length_a   1.000
_cell.length_b   1.000
_cell.length_c   1.000
_cell.angle_alpha   90.00
_cell.angle_beta   90.00
_cell.angle_gamma   90.00
#
_symmetry.space_group_name_H-M   'P 1'
#
loop_
_entity.id
_entity.type
_entity.pdbx_description
1 polymer ?
#
loop_
_entity_poly.entity_id
_entity_poly.type
_entity_poly.pdbx_seq_one_letter_code
_entity_poly.pdbx_strand_id
1 'polypeptide(L)'
;MNTLLKNLTIKNNFMFAAVMSDEENCKGFLERALSMKVDHVEISTEKNIVYHPEYKGVRLDVYAKDENNTRYNIEMQVLKQPALGRRSRYYQSQMDMELLLKGCEYAELPDSYVIFLCDFDPFGKGKYRYTFWTACEETEKASLKDGRCIMFLNTRGENAEEVPKELVSFLKFVHADLKESQKDFQDDYVRQVQKSVTHIRESREMEERFMLLELLLKDERREGREEGRKTGQLEEAQGMLQMALNRFGELPENLLKTLHQQQDIEVIRNWMQIALKSQSLDDFISKM
;
A
#
# COMPACT_ATOMS: atom_id res chain seq x y z
N MET A 1 3.68 -17.99 10.80
CA MET A 1 3.57 -19.00 9.73
C MET A 1 4.68 -18.71 8.75
N ASN A 2 5.53 -19.68 8.43
CA ASN A 2 6.44 -19.57 7.29
C ASN A 2 5.56 -19.81 6.05
N THR A 3 5.21 -18.75 5.34
CA THR A 3 4.48 -18.88 4.09
C THR A 3 5.42 -19.51 3.07
N LEU A 4 4.95 -20.50 2.31
CA LEU A 4 5.75 -21.13 1.24
C LEU A 4 5.30 -20.59 -0.10
N LEU A 5 6.22 -20.42 -1.06
CA LEU A 5 5.90 -19.84 -2.38
C LEU A 5 4.80 -20.65 -3.08
N LYS A 6 4.86 -21.98 -2.98
CA LYS A 6 3.84 -22.90 -3.55
C LYS A 6 2.40 -22.64 -3.10
N ASN A 7 2.20 -21.95 -1.97
CA ASN A 7 0.88 -21.64 -1.44
C ASN A 7 0.40 -20.23 -1.81
N LEU A 8 1.21 -19.42 -2.51
CA LEU A 8 0.85 -18.05 -2.88
C LEU A 8 -0.06 -18.02 -4.10
N THR A 9 -1.19 -17.35 -4.00
CA THR A 9 -2.03 -16.93 -5.13
C THR A 9 -1.52 -15.63 -5.75
N ILE A 10 -2.05 -15.25 -6.92
CA ILE A 10 -1.64 -14.02 -7.62
C ILE A 10 -1.81 -12.74 -6.78
N LYS A 11 -2.71 -12.74 -5.78
CA LYS A 11 -2.90 -11.59 -4.90
C LYS A 11 -1.78 -11.28 -3.92
N ASN A 12 -0.80 -12.17 -3.75
CA ASN A 12 0.39 -11.84 -2.98
C ASN A 12 1.27 -10.88 -3.79
N ASN A 13 1.73 -9.77 -3.21
CA ASN A 13 2.50 -8.74 -3.93
C ASN A 13 3.76 -9.28 -4.62
N PHE A 14 4.48 -10.23 -3.99
CA PHE A 14 5.66 -10.86 -4.62
C PHE A 14 5.26 -11.67 -5.86
N MET A 15 4.21 -12.49 -5.74
CA MET A 15 3.68 -13.26 -6.87
C MET A 15 3.14 -12.35 -7.98
N PHE A 16 2.41 -11.29 -7.61
CA PHE A 16 1.86 -10.32 -8.54
C PHE A 16 2.96 -9.63 -9.35
N ALA A 17 3.97 -9.07 -8.67
CA ALA A 17 5.11 -8.43 -9.31
C ALA A 17 5.84 -9.40 -10.25
N ALA A 18 6.14 -10.62 -9.79
CA ALA A 18 6.82 -11.62 -10.61
C ALA A 18 6.02 -12.09 -11.83
N VAL A 19 4.68 -12.15 -11.73
CA VAL A 19 3.82 -12.47 -12.87
C VAL A 19 3.78 -11.31 -13.86
N MET A 20 3.66 -10.08 -13.34
CA MET A 20 3.52 -8.86 -14.14
C MET A 20 4.84 -8.33 -14.68
N SER A 21 6.00 -8.90 -14.31
CA SER A 21 7.27 -8.61 -14.98
C SER A 21 7.35 -9.21 -16.39
N ASP A 22 6.45 -10.13 -16.73
CA ASP A 22 6.27 -10.62 -18.10
C ASP A 22 5.45 -9.63 -18.93
N GLU A 23 5.97 -9.28 -20.11
CA GLU A 23 5.38 -8.27 -20.99
C GLU A 23 3.95 -8.59 -21.40
N GLU A 24 3.70 -9.81 -21.88
CA GLU A 24 2.39 -10.25 -22.35
C GLU A 24 1.37 -10.28 -21.21
N ASN A 25 1.79 -10.65 -20.00
CA ASN A 25 0.93 -10.59 -18.83
C ASN A 25 0.54 -9.16 -18.45
N CYS A 26 1.51 -8.23 -18.40
CA CYS A 26 1.25 -6.84 -18.04
C CYS A 26 0.39 -6.14 -19.10
N LYS A 27 0.75 -6.32 -20.38
CA LYS A 27 -0.03 -5.83 -21.52
C LYS A 27 -1.46 -6.34 -21.47
N GLY A 28 -1.66 -7.65 -21.36
CA GLY A 28 -2.99 -8.25 -21.33
C GLY A 28 -3.84 -7.82 -20.13
N PHE A 29 -3.21 -7.42 -19.01
CA PHE A 29 -3.89 -6.79 -17.88
C PHE A 29 -4.35 -5.37 -18.23
N LEU A 30 -3.45 -4.53 -18.75
CA LEU A 30 -3.74 -3.14 -19.09
C LEU A 30 -4.87 -3.03 -20.11
N GLU A 31 -4.86 -3.86 -21.16
CA GLU A 31 -5.89 -3.87 -22.18
C GLU A 31 -7.28 -4.19 -21.60
N ARG A 32 -7.36 -5.13 -20.63
CA ARG A 32 -8.61 -5.48 -19.93
C ARG A 32 -9.08 -4.39 -18.98
N ALA A 33 -8.16 -3.80 -18.21
CA ALA A 33 -8.46 -2.78 -17.23
C ALA A 33 -8.97 -1.50 -17.90
N LEU A 34 -8.25 -1.04 -18.93
CA LEU A 34 -8.43 0.24 -19.58
C LEU A 34 -9.32 0.18 -20.83
N SER A 35 -9.58 -1.03 -21.37
CA SER A 35 -10.34 -1.22 -22.61
C SER A 35 -9.69 -0.50 -23.80
N MET A 36 -8.37 -0.49 -23.84
CA MET A 36 -7.53 0.04 -24.93
C MET A 36 -6.62 -1.05 -25.47
N LYS A 37 -6.05 -0.83 -26.67
CA LYS A 37 -4.98 -1.68 -27.20
C LYS A 37 -3.63 -1.10 -26.80
N VAL A 38 -2.69 -1.98 -26.52
CA VAL A 38 -1.31 -1.61 -26.18
C VAL A 38 -0.38 -2.44 -27.05
N ASP A 39 0.53 -1.81 -27.79
CA ASP A 39 1.40 -2.55 -28.70
C ASP A 39 2.50 -3.28 -27.93
N HIS A 40 3.24 -2.57 -27.08
CA HIS A 40 4.30 -3.13 -26.23
C HIS A 40 4.38 -2.44 -24.88
N VAL A 41 4.98 -3.09 -23.88
CA VAL A 41 5.23 -2.45 -22.58
C VAL A 41 6.61 -2.74 -22.03
N GLU A 42 7.31 -1.70 -21.58
CA GLU A 42 8.52 -1.82 -20.79
C GLU A 42 8.17 -1.77 -19.31
N ILE A 43 8.61 -2.78 -18.53
CA ILE A 43 8.18 -2.99 -17.15
C ILE A 43 9.36 -2.87 -16.18
N SER A 44 9.10 -2.22 -15.04
CA SER A 44 9.95 -2.19 -13.85
C SER A 44 9.12 -2.53 -12.63
N THR A 45 9.38 -3.68 -12.02
CA THR A 45 8.71 -4.11 -10.79
C THR A 45 9.43 -3.62 -9.55
N GLU A 46 8.68 -3.37 -8.47
CA GLU A 46 9.19 -2.84 -7.20
C GLU A 46 10.03 -1.56 -7.37
N LYS A 47 9.60 -0.68 -8.28
CA LYS A 47 10.34 0.54 -8.64
C LYS A 47 10.39 1.52 -7.49
N ASN A 48 11.59 1.78 -6.98
CA ASN A 48 11.82 2.78 -5.94
C ASN A 48 12.08 4.15 -6.57
N ILE A 49 11.28 5.13 -6.17
CA ILE A 49 11.43 6.53 -6.58
C ILE A 49 11.71 7.34 -5.32
N VAL A 50 12.92 7.87 -5.22
CA VAL A 50 13.40 8.70 -4.10
C VAL A 50 14.20 9.86 -4.66
N TYR A 51 13.65 11.08 -4.57
CA TYR A 51 14.32 12.27 -5.09
C TYR A 51 15.19 12.98 -4.07
N HIS A 52 14.75 13.01 -2.81
CA HIS A 52 15.48 13.69 -1.74
C HIS A 52 15.23 12.97 -0.40
N PRO A 53 16.23 12.82 0.48
CA PRO A 53 16.07 12.14 1.76
C PRO A 53 15.00 12.74 2.68
N GLU A 54 14.71 14.03 2.53
CA GLU A 54 13.68 14.73 3.32
C GLU A 54 12.25 14.47 2.82
N TYR A 55 12.09 13.99 1.59
CA TYR A 55 10.78 13.71 1.01
C TYR A 55 10.45 12.22 1.08
N LYS A 56 9.16 11.93 1.20
CA LYS A 56 8.69 10.55 1.25
C LYS A 56 8.91 9.88 -0.10
N GLY A 57 9.77 8.87 -0.15
CA GLY A 57 9.91 8.00 -1.31
C GLY A 57 8.67 7.14 -1.56
N VAL A 58 8.54 6.62 -2.77
CA VAL A 58 7.51 5.63 -3.13
C VAL A 58 8.15 4.39 -3.72
N ARG A 59 7.54 3.24 -3.45
CA ARG A 59 7.85 1.97 -4.10
C ARG A 59 6.61 1.52 -4.83
N LEU A 60 6.69 1.51 -6.15
CA LEU A 60 5.59 1.13 -7.04
C LEU A 60 5.68 -0.38 -7.29
N ASP A 61 4.57 -1.11 -7.12
CA ASP A 61 4.56 -2.57 -7.26
C ASP A 61 4.93 -2.98 -8.71
N VAL A 62 4.24 -2.41 -9.70
CA VAL A 62 4.54 -2.60 -11.13
C VAL A 62 4.44 -1.25 -11.82
N TYR A 63 5.56 -0.75 -12.33
CA TYR A 63 5.63 0.45 -13.15
C TYR A 63 5.88 0.07 -14.61
N ALA A 64 5.02 0.48 -15.52
CA ALA A 64 5.14 0.19 -16.94
C ALA A 64 5.03 1.46 -17.79
N LYS A 65 5.61 1.40 -19.00
CA LYS A 65 5.38 2.41 -20.05
C LYS A 65 5.07 1.73 -21.38
N ASP A 66 4.20 2.34 -22.18
CA ASP A 66 3.84 1.86 -23.52
C ASP A 66 4.58 2.61 -24.65
N GLU A 67 4.22 2.29 -25.91
CA GLU A 67 4.74 2.92 -27.12
C GLU A 67 4.53 4.43 -27.19
N ASN A 68 3.50 4.96 -26.52
CA ASN A 68 3.15 6.37 -26.51
C ASN A 68 3.77 7.11 -25.31
N ASN A 69 4.67 6.45 -24.58
CA ASN A 69 5.26 6.92 -23.33
C ASN A 69 4.24 7.11 -22.19
N THR A 70 3.02 6.59 -22.33
CA THR A 70 2.00 6.57 -21.27
C THR A 70 2.51 5.77 -20.09
N ARG A 71 2.32 6.28 -18.87
CA ARG A 71 2.86 5.66 -17.65
C ARG A 71 1.77 4.96 -16.87
N TYR A 72 2.06 3.74 -16.43
CA TYR A 72 1.14 2.91 -15.67
C TYR A 72 1.80 2.52 -14.36
N ASN A 73 1.13 2.78 -13.24
CA ASN A 73 1.41 2.15 -11.97
C ASN A 73 0.28 1.18 -11.63
N ILE A 74 0.61 -0.09 -11.40
CA ILE A 74 -0.34 -1.13 -11.04
C ILE A 74 0.00 -1.65 -9.65
N GLU A 75 -0.96 -1.53 -8.73
CA GLU A 75 -0.77 -1.76 -7.29
C GLU A 75 -1.69 -2.87 -6.80
N MET A 76 -1.12 -3.90 -6.16
CA MET A 76 -1.92 -5.00 -5.61
C MET A 76 -2.29 -4.74 -4.15
N GLN A 77 -3.58 -4.72 -3.84
CA GLN A 77 -4.09 -4.34 -2.53
C GLN A 77 -5.04 -5.40 -1.94
N VAL A 78 -4.50 -6.27 -1.08
CA VAL A 78 -5.32 -7.28 -0.37
C VAL A 78 -6.00 -6.71 0.87
N LEU A 79 -5.27 -5.89 1.63
CA LEU A 79 -5.78 -5.30 2.87
C LEU A 79 -6.27 -3.88 2.61
N LYS A 80 -7.39 -3.50 3.22
CA LYS A 80 -7.89 -2.12 3.12
C LYS A 80 -6.93 -1.18 3.85
N GLN A 81 -6.27 -0.32 3.08
CA GLN A 81 -5.46 0.76 3.62
C GLN A 81 -6.23 2.08 3.61
N PRO A 82 -6.02 2.95 4.61
CA PRO A 82 -6.66 4.25 4.63
C PRO A 82 -6.12 5.16 3.51
N ALA A 83 -6.90 6.18 3.15
CA ALA A 83 -6.47 7.30 2.30
C ALA A 83 -5.96 6.92 0.90
N LEU A 84 -6.51 5.87 0.27
CA LEU A 84 -6.14 5.41 -1.08
C LEU A 84 -6.09 6.55 -2.11
N GLY A 85 -7.07 7.47 -2.12
CA GLY A 85 -7.09 8.61 -3.04
C GLY A 85 -5.96 9.63 -2.81
N ARG A 86 -5.51 9.83 -1.56
CA ARG A 86 -4.35 10.68 -1.28
C ARG A 86 -3.05 10.00 -1.70
N ARG A 87 -2.97 8.68 -1.49
CA ARG A 87 -1.82 7.85 -1.90
C ARG A 87 -1.67 7.81 -3.42
N SER A 88 -2.76 7.60 -4.16
CA SER A 88 -2.77 7.59 -5.62
C SER A 88 -2.31 8.92 -6.21
N ARG A 89 -2.80 10.05 -5.66
CA ARG A 89 -2.35 11.39 -6.06
C ARG A 89 -0.85 11.58 -5.81
N TYR A 90 -0.33 11.07 -4.69
CA TYR A 90 1.10 11.16 -4.38
C TYR A 90 1.94 10.31 -5.35
N TYR A 91 1.50 9.11 -5.69
CA TYR A 91 2.15 8.28 -6.70
C TYR A 91 2.23 8.98 -8.06
N GLN A 92 1.13 9.59 -8.51
CA GLN A 92 1.16 10.40 -9.75
C GLN A 92 2.17 11.53 -9.67
N SER A 93 2.21 12.30 -8.58
CA SER A 93 3.20 13.37 -8.46
C SER A 93 4.65 12.88 -8.51
N GLN A 94 4.93 11.69 -7.98
CA GLN A 94 6.27 11.11 -8.05
C GLN A 94 6.59 10.63 -9.47
N MET A 95 5.62 10.08 -10.19
CA MET A 95 5.80 9.75 -11.61
C MET A 95 6.05 11.01 -12.44
N ASP A 96 5.27 12.08 -12.25
CA ASP A 96 5.43 13.35 -12.99
C ASP A 96 6.84 13.95 -12.76
N MET A 97 7.34 13.90 -11.52
CA MET A 97 8.70 14.34 -11.18
C MET A 97 9.81 13.52 -11.85
N GLU A 98 9.53 12.26 -12.22
CA GLU A 98 10.48 11.40 -12.94
C GLU A 98 10.56 11.77 -14.41
N LEU A 99 9.44 12.20 -14.97
CA LEU A 99 9.24 12.41 -16.40
C LEU A 99 9.64 13.82 -16.82
N LEU A 100 9.30 14.83 -16.00
CA LEU A 100 9.50 16.23 -16.36
C LEU A 100 10.82 16.77 -15.80
N LEU A 101 11.89 16.56 -16.56
CA LEU A 101 13.22 17.08 -16.23
C LEU A 101 13.34 18.58 -16.52
N LYS A 102 14.39 19.20 -15.98
CA LYS A 102 14.70 20.61 -16.21
C LYS A 102 14.88 20.87 -17.72
N GLY A 103 14.07 21.76 -18.27
CA GLY A 103 14.11 22.16 -19.67
C GLY A 103 13.05 21.49 -20.56
N CYS A 104 12.28 20.54 -20.03
CA CYS A 104 11.10 19.99 -20.70
C CYS A 104 9.88 20.91 -20.56
N GLU A 105 9.06 20.94 -21.60
CA GLU A 105 7.78 21.65 -21.62
C GLU A 105 6.67 20.81 -20.97
N TYR A 106 5.68 21.46 -20.36
CA TYR A 106 4.55 20.76 -19.73
C TYR A 106 3.74 19.90 -20.72
N ALA A 107 3.74 20.26 -22.00
CA ALA A 107 3.08 19.49 -23.05
C ALA A 107 3.74 18.13 -23.32
N GLU A 108 4.96 17.91 -22.81
CA GLU A 108 5.70 16.65 -22.92
C GLU A 108 5.34 15.65 -21.81
N LEU A 109 4.55 16.07 -20.80
CA LEU A 109 4.04 15.14 -19.79
C LEU A 109 3.09 14.13 -20.46
N PRO A 110 3.42 12.83 -20.41
CA PRO A 110 2.55 11.82 -20.98
C PRO A 110 1.35 11.56 -20.05
N ASP A 111 0.34 10.90 -20.60
CA ASP A 111 -0.78 10.39 -19.81
C ASP A 111 -0.26 9.42 -18.72
N SER A 112 -0.89 9.45 -17.55
CA SER A 112 -0.50 8.62 -16.40
C SER A 112 -1.70 7.97 -15.70
N TYR A 113 -1.55 6.68 -15.44
CA TYR A 113 -2.57 5.82 -14.82
C TYR A 113 -2.03 5.26 -13.51
N VAL A 114 -2.82 5.38 -12.45
CA VAL A 114 -2.60 4.61 -11.21
C VAL A 114 -3.77 3.67 -11.02
N ILE A 115 -3.51 2.37 -11.12
CA ILE A 115 -4.50 1.30 -11.13
C ILE A 115 -4.31 0.45 -9.89
N PHE A 116 -5.26 0.50 -8.96
CA PHE A 116 -5.29 -0.38 -7.80
C PHE A 116 -6.15 -1.61 -8.08
N LEU A 117 -5.57 -2.80 -7.93
CA LEU A 117 -6.30 -4.07 -7.93
C LEU A 117 -6.59 -4.49 -6.49
N CYS A 118 -7.84 -4.34 -6.05
CA CYS A 118 -8.27 -4.51 -4.66
C CYS A 118 -9.01 -5.84 -4.45
N ASP A 119 -8.58 -6.66 -3.49
CA ASP A 119 -9.30 -7.90 -3.08
C ASP A 119 -10.53 -7.64 -2.16
N PHE A 120 -11.06 -6.42 -2.24
CA PHE A 120 -12.17 -5.87 -1.46
C PHE A 120 -12.78 -4.71 -2.23
N ASP A 121 -13.99 -4.29 -1.85
CA ASP A 121 -14.61 -3.08 -2.41
C ASP A 121 -14.08 -1.81 -1.71
N PRO A 122 -13.27 -0.97 -2.39
CA PRO A 122 -12.70 0.21 -1.77
C PRO A 122 -13.73 1.30 -1.45
N PHE A 123 -14.86 1.34 -2.17
CA PHE A 123 -15.87 2.40 -2.06
C PHE A 123 -17.25 1.94 -1.58
N GLY A 124 -17.46 0.62 -1.47
CA GLY A 124 -18.71 0.04 -0.97
C GLY A 124 -19.90 0.28 -1.89
N LYS A 125 -19.68 0.29 -3.21
CA LYS A 125 -20.72 0.50 -4.24
C LYS A 125 -20.92 -0.72 -5.13
N GLY A 126 -20.26 -1.84 -4.85
CA GLY A 126 -20.43 -3.11 -5.56
C GLY A 126 -19.97 -3.08 -7.02
N LYS A 127 -19.19 -2.08 -7.46
CA LYS A 127 -18.72 -2.02 -8.86
C LYS A 127 -17.41 -2.75 -9.04
N TYR A 128 -17.23 -3.44 -10.16
CA TYR A 128 -15.95 -4.06 -10.57
C TYR A 128 -14.87 -3.02 -10.91
N ARG A 129 -15.27 -1.88 -11.47
CA ARG A 129 -14.36 -0.82 -11.93
C ARG A 129 -14.86 0.54 -11.45
N TYR A 130 -13.97 1.29 -10.82
CA TYR A 130 -14.13 2.70 -10.48
C TYR A 130 -13.04 3.49 -11.19
N THR A 131 -13.42 4.47 -12.00
CA THR A 131 -12.49 5.29 -12.77
C THR A 131 -12.70 6.74 -12.40
N PHE A 132 -11.62 7.41 -12.01
CA PHE A 132 -11.62 8.80 -11.60
C PHE A 132 -10.76 9.62 -12.56
N TRP A 133 -11.40 10.60 -13.19
CA TRP A 133 -10.79 11.62 -14.02
C TRP A 133 -11.07 12.99 -13.39
N THR A 134 -10.27 14.00 -13.74
CA THR A 134 -10.59 15.39 -13.41
C THR A 134 -11.75 15.88 -14.29
N ALA A 135 -12.81 16.38 -13.67
CA ALA A 135 -13.98 16.94 -14.35
C ALA A 135 -14.26 18.36 -13.85
N CYS A 136 -14.82 19.21 -14.71
CA CYS A 136 -15.28 20.55 -14.35
C CYS A 136 -16.64 20.45 -13.66
N GLU A 137 -16.76 21.06 -12.48
CA GLU A 137 -17.98 21.02 -11.67
C GLU A 137 -19.10 21.86 -12.30
N GLU A 138 -18.74 22.97 -12.93
CA GLU A 138 -19.68 23.92 -13.52
C GLU A 138 -20.25 23.44 -14.87
N THR A 139 -19.52 22.60 -15.61
CA THR A 139 -19.99 22.09 -16.89
C THR A 139 -19.31 20.80 -17.35
N GLU A 140 -20.13 19.85 -17.82
CA GLU A 140 -19.68 18.61 -18.45
C GLU A 140 -19.01 18.82 -19.82
N LYS A 141 -19.14 20.02 -20.41
CA LYS A 141 -18.56 20.34 -21.73
C LYS A 141 -17.07 20.68 -21.66
N ALA A 142 -16.58 21.05 -20.48
CA ALA A 142 -15.18 21.39 -20.28
C ALA A 142 -14.41 20.18 -19.77
N SER A 143 -13.35 19.82 -20.51
CA SER A 143 -12.40 18.78 -20.09
C SER A 143 -11.04 19.42 -19.88
N LEU A 144 -10.45 19.18 -18.69
CA LEU A 144 -9.13 19.71 -18.35
C LEU A 144 -8.03 19.08 -19.21
N LYS A 145 -8.23 17.82 -19.65
CA LYS A 145 -7.26 17.03 -20.43
C LYS A 145 -5.87 17.01 -19.79
N ASP A 146 -5.82 16.77 -18.48
CA ASP A 146 -4.57 16.69 -17.70
C ASP A 146 -3.85 15.33 -17.82
N GLY A 147 -4.38 14.40 -18.62
CA GLY A 147 -3.78 13.09 -18.88
C GLY A 147 -3.80 12.13 -17.70
N ARG A 148 -4.44 12.48 -16.57
CA ARG A 148 -4.37 11.70 -15.32
C ARG A 148 -5.60 10.83 -15.12
N CYS A 149 -5.36 9.57 -14.84
CA CYS A 149 -6.39 8.60 -14.48
C CYS A 149 -6.04 7.87 -13.19
N ILE A 150 -7.01 7.79 -12.27
CA ILE A 150 -6.91 6.89 -11.12
C ILE A 150 -8.02 5.85 -11.26
N MET A 151 -7.65 4.58 -11.30
CA MET A 151 -8.57 3.46 -11.43
C MET A 151 -8.47 2.54 -10.22
N PHE A 152 -9.62 2.06 -9.76
CA PHE A 152 -9.71 0.98 -8.78
C PHE A 152 -10.51 -0.16 -9.38
N LEU A 153 -9.88 -1.32 -9.46
CA LEU A 153 -10.51 -2.58 -9.80
C LEU A 153 -10.84 -3.32 -8.51
N ASN A 154 -12.07 -3.78 -8.38
CA ASN A 154 -12.60 -4.47 -7.21
C ASN A 154 -12.93 -5.91 -7.60
N THR A 155 -12.28 -6.86 -6.95
CA THR A 155 -12.50 -8.29 -7.23
C THR A 155 -13.88 -8.79 -6.79
N ARG A 156 -14.58 -8.01 -5.95
CA ARG A 156 -15.92 -8.31 -5.40
C ARG A 156 -17.02 -7.48 -6.06
N GLY A 157 -16.84 -7.08 -7.31
CA GLY A 157 -17.89 -6.40 -8.05
C GLY A 157 -19.09 -7.31 -8.30
N GLU A 158 -20.27 -6.70 -8.46
CA GLU A 158 -21.54 -7.39 -8.68
C GLU A 158 -22.19 -6.97 -10.02
N ASN A 159 -21.73 -5.87 -10.62
CA ASN A 159 -22.24 -5.29 -11.87
C ASN A 159 -21.55 -5.87 -13.11
N ALA A 160 -21.49 -7.20 -13.26
CA ALA A 160 -20.75 -7.86 -14.34
C ALA A 160 -21.18 -7.41 -15.76
N GLU A 161 -22.43 -6.97 -15.94
CA GLU A 161 -22.96 -6.50 -17.22
C GLU A 161 -22.47 -5.09 -17.62
N GLU A 162 -21.88 -4.31 -16.70
CA GLU A 162 -21.40 -2.94 -16.96
C GLU A 162 -19.92 -2.90 -17.41
N VAL A 163 -19.23 -4.03 -17.44
CA VAL A 163 -17.79 -4.13 -17.73
C VAL A 163 -17.49 -5.29 -18.68
N PRO A 164 -16.33 -5.28 -19.39
CA PRO A 164 -15.95 -6.39 -20.26
C PRO A 164 -15.91 -7.73 -19.52
N LYS A 165 -16.40 -8.80 -20.16
CA LYS A 165 -16.47 -10.14 -19.55
C LYS A 165 -15.09 -10.66 -19.18
N GLU A 166 -14.10 -10.35 -20.01
CA GLU A 166 -12.70 -10.71 -19.84
C GLU A 166 -12.10 -10.09 -18.57
N LEU A 167 -12.48 -8.83 -18.26
CA LEU A 167 -12.10 -8.17 -17.01
C LEU A 167 -12.76 -8.87 -15.80
N VAL A 168 -14.05 -9.21 -15.90
CA VAL A 168 -14.76 -9.94 -14.83
C VAL A 168 -14.11 -11.30 -14.56
N SER A 169 -13.78 -12.06 -15.61
CA SER A 169 -13.10 -13.35 -15.48
C SER A 169 -11.75 -13.22 -14.78
N PHE A 170 -10.95 -12.22 -15.15
CA PHE A 170 -9.68 -11.94 -14.48
C PHE A 170 -9.87 -11.56 -13.01
N LEU A 171 -10.81 -10.67 -12.69
CA LEU A 171 -11.05 -10.23 -11.32
C LEU A 171 -11.56 -11.36 -10.41
N LYS A 172 -12.38 -12.27 -10.95
CA LYS A 172 -12.79 -13.50 -10.26
C LYS A 172 -11.61 -14.43 -9.99
N PHE A 173 -10.70 -14.58 -10.95
CA PHE A 173 -9.46 -15.34 -10.76
C PHE A 173 -8.57 -14.75 -9.67
N VAL A 174 -8.43 -13.42 -9.62
CA VAL A 174 -7.65 -12.74 -8.59
C VAL A 174 -8.27 -12.91 -7.19
N HIS A 175 -9.61 -12.89 -7.09
CA HIS A 175 -10.32 -13.12 -5.83
C HIS A 175 -10.09 -14.54 -5.28
N ALA A 176 -10.08 -15.51 -6.19
CA ALA A 176 -10.11 -16.93 -5.91
C ALA A 176 -9.02 -17.37 -4.92
N ASP A 177 -9.37 -18.35 -4.09
CA ASP A 177 -8.40 -19.00 -3.22
C ASP A 177 -7.43 -19.91 -4.00
N LEU A 178 -6.50 -20.57 -3.29
CA LEU A 178 -5.50 -21.42 -3.93
C LEU A 178 -6.11 -22.56 -4.75
N LYS A 179 -7.24 -23.14 -4.30
CA LYS A 179 -7.88 -24.26 -5.00
C LYS A 179 -8.72 -23.76 -6.17
N GLU A 180 -9.47 -22.68 -5.95
CA GLU A 180 -10.33 -22.08 -6.96
C GLU A 180 -9.54 -21.44 -8.09
N SER A 181 -8.40 -20.82 -7.79
CA SER A 181 -7.50 -20.22 -8.78
C SER A 181 -6.90 -21.22 -9.78
N GLN A 182 -7.03 -22.53 -9.55
CA GLN A 182 -6.61 -23.59 -10.49
C GLN A 182 -7.74 -24.03 -11.43
N LYS A 183 -8.97 -23.58 -11.19
CA LYS A 183 -10.11 -23.89 -12.06
C LYS A 183 -9.99 -23.13 -13.38
N ASP A 184 -10.77 -23.59 -14.34
CA ASP A 184 -10.89 -22.93 -15.63
C ASP A 184 -11.87 -21.75 -15.56
N PHE A 185 -11.37 -20.54 -15.83
CA PHE A 185 -12.18 -19.31 -15.88
C PHE A 185 -12.71 -18.99 -17.28
N GLN A 186 -12.50 -19.89 -18.26
CA GLN A 186 -12.95 -19.75 -19.64
C GLN A 186 -12.43 -18.47 -20.33
N ASP A 187 -11.22 -18.04 -19.97
CA ASP A 187 -10.53 -16.88 -20.55
C ASP A 187 -9.06 -17.25 -20.80
N ASP A 188 -8.59 -17.03 -22.03
CA ASP A 188 -7.25 -17.46 -22.47
C ASP A 188 -6.12 -16.70 -21.77
N TYR A 189 -6.34 -15.42 -21.45
CA TYR A 189 -5.38 -14.63 -20.70
C TYR A 189 -5.29 -15.10 -19.24
N VAL A 190 -6.43 -15.43 -18.62
CA VAL A 190 -6.40 -16.04 -17.28
C VAL A 190 -5.61 -17.36 -17.30
N ARG A 191 -5.77 -18.20 -18.32
CA ARG A 191 -4.96 -19.42 -18.47
C ARG A 191 -3.46 -19.11 -18.62
N GLN A 192 -3.11 -18.08 -19.37
CA GLN A 192 -1.72 -17.64 -19.51
C GLN A 192 -1.14 -17.22 -18.15
N VAL A 193 -1.85 -16.37 -17.42
CA VAL A 193 -1.44 -15.90 -16.09
C VAL A 193 -1.33 -17.07 -15.10
N GLN A 194 -2.25 -18.04 -15.15
CA GLN A 194 -2.19 -19.27 -14.36
C GLN A 194 -0.93 -20.09 -14.65
N LYS A 195 -0.50 -20.18 -15.91
CA LYS A 195 0.77 -20.83 -16.29
C LYS A 195 1.96 -20.10 -15.69
N SER A 196 2.01 -18.76 -15.76
CA SER A 196 3.09 -17.97 -15.15
C SER A 196 3.15 -18.16 -13.63
N VAL A 197 2.00 -18.12 -12.94
CA VAL A 197 1.93 -18.40 -11.49
C VAL A 197 2.48 -19.80 -11.18
N THR A 198 2.12 -20.80 -11.99
CA THR A 198 2.59 -22.18 -11.79
C THR A 198 4.10 -22.28 -11.99
N HIS A 199 4.61 -21.69 -13.07
CA HIS A 199 6.05 -21.65 -13.36
C HIS A 199 6.85 -20.97 -12.24
N ILE A 200 6.37 -19.84 -11.72
CA ILE A 200 7.02 -19.13 -10.61
C ILE A 200 7.05 -19.99 -9.35
N ARG A 201 5.95 -20.69 -9.02
CA ARG A 201 5.89 -21.60 -7.86
C ARG A 201 6.84 -22.78 -7.96
N GLU A 202 7.15 -23.23 -9.17
CA GLU A 202 8.06 -24.34 -9.42
C GLU A 202 9.52 -23.89 -9.56
N SER A 203 9.76 -22.58 -9.69
CA SER A 203 11.10 -22.01 -9.82
C SER A 203 11.82 -21.99 -8.46
N ARG A 204 12.92 -22.76 -8.39
CA ARG A 204 13.81 -22.77 -7.23
C ARG A 204 14.40 -21.40 -6.93
N GLU A 205 14.79 -20.66 -7.96
CA GLU A 205 15.35 -19.31 -7.79
C GLU A 205 14.31 -18.39 -7.14
N MET A 206 13.05 -18.46 -7.59
CA MET A 206 11.98 -17.65 -7.01
C MET A 206 11.64 -18.07 -5.59
N GLU A 207 11.71 -19.37 -5.27
CA GLU A 207 11.55 -19.85 -3.89
C GLU A 207 12.66 -19.30 -2.99
N GLU A 208 13.92 -19.32 -3.43
CA GLU A 208 15.05 -18.76 -2.68
C GLU A 208 14.87 -17.24 -2.43
N ARG A 209 14.45 -16.48 -3.45
CA ARG A 209 14.14 -15.05 -3.31
C ARG A 209 12.98 -14.80 -2.35
N PHE A 210 11.91 -15.58 -2.43
CA PHE A 210 10.75 -15.45 -1.56
C PHE A 210 11.07 -15.80 -0.10
N MET A 211 11.86 -16.86 0.13
CA MET A 211 12.31 -17.23 1.48
C MET A 211 13.15 -16.13 2.13
N LEU A 212 14.05 -15.50 1.36
CA LEU A 212 14.83 -14.37 1.85
C LEU A 212 13.94 -13.19 2.23
N LEU A 213 12.95 -12.85 1.39
CA LEU A 213 11.98 -11.80 1.69
C LEU A 213 11.19 -12.09 2.97
N GLU A 214 10.67 -13.30 3.14
CA GLU A 214 9.94 -13.70 4.36
C GLU A 214 10.83 -13.66 5.61
N LEU A 215 12.12 -13.98 5.48
CA LEU A 215 13.08 -13.88 6.58
C LEU A 215 13.27 -12.41 7.02
N LEU A 216 13.54 -11.52 6.06
CA LEU A 216 13.68 -10.08 6.33
C LEU A 216 12.41 -9.51 6.97
N LEU A 217 11.24 -9.81 6.40
CA LEU A 217 9.95 -9.36 6.96
C LEU A 217 9.68 -9.92 8.36
N LYS A 218 10.19 -11.12 8.68
CA LYS A 218 10.05 -11.70 10.01
C LYS A 218 10.94 -10.99 11.03
N ASP A 219 12.15 -10.62 10.65
CA ASP A 219 13.06 -9.85 11.50
C ASP A 219 12.48 -8.45 11.77
N GLU A 220 12.03 -7.74 10.73
CA GLU A 220 11.33 -6.44 10.85
C GLU A 220 10.10 -6.53 11.77
N ARG A 221 9.27 -7.57 11.63
CA ARG A 221 8.12 -7.79 12.52
C ARG A 221 8.53 -8.07 13.96
N ARG A 222 9.67 -8.74 14.18
CA ARG A 222 10.18 -8.99 15.54
C ARG A 222 10.63 -7.68 16.18
N GLU A 223 11.37 -6.86 15.44
CA GLU A 223 11.83 -5.55 15.89
C GLU A 223 10.64 -4.63 16.20
N GLY A 224 9.68 -4.52 15.27
CA GLY A 224 8.47 -3.72 15.49
C GLY A 224 7.61 -4.21 16.67
N ARG A 225 7.59 -5.52 16.97
CA ARG A 225 6.94 -6.03 18.19
C ARG A 225 7.70 -5.68 19.46
N GLU A 226 9.03 -5.71 19.41
CA GLU A 226 9.85 -5.34 20.55
C GLU A 226 9.75 -3.85 20.85
N GLU A 227 9.80 -3.01 19.80
CA GLU A 227 9.56 -1.57 19.90
C GLU A 227 8.15 -1.30 20.44
N GLY A 228 7.11 -1.91 19.86
CA GLY A 228 5.74 -1.77 20.37
C GLY A 228 5.58 -2.22 21.83
N ARG A 229 6.30 -3.25 22.26
CA ARG A 229 6.33 -3.68 23.67
C ARG A 229 7.00 -2.64 24.56
N LYS A 230 8.12 -2.05 24.14
CA LYS A 230 8.81 -1.00 24.89
C LYS A 230 7.93 0.24 25.02
N THR A 231 7.33 0.69 23.91
CA THR A 231 6.40 1.83 23.89
C THR A 231 5.18 1.57 24.77
N GLY A 232 4.56 0.39 24.68
CA GLY A 232 3.43 0.04 25.54
C GLY A 232 3.78 0.00 27.04
N GLN A 233 4.97 -0.49 27.40
CA GLN A 233 5.46 -0.46 28.79
C GLN A 233 5.71 0.97 29.29
N LEU A 234 6.21 1.85 28.41
CA LEU A 234 6.42 3.25 28.72
C LEU A 234 5.09 3.96 28.95
N GLU A 235 4.14 3.81 28.03
CA GLU A 235 2.79 4.38 28.12
C GLU A 235 2.05 3.89 29.38
N GLU A 236 2.15 2.59 29.71
CA GLU A 236 1.58 2.03 30.93
C GLU A 236 2.21 2.64 32.18
N ALA A 237 3.54 2.77 32.22
CA ALA A 237 4.24 3.38 33.34
C ALA A 237 3.88 4.87 33.52
N GLN A 238 3.77 5.62 32.42
CA GLN A 238 3.31 7.02 32.41
C GLN A 238 1.87 7.12 32.93
N GLY A 239 0.97 6.24 32.45
CA GLY A 239 -0.42 6.20 32.89
C GLY A 239 -0.58 5.85 34.37
N MET A 240 0.19 4.87 34.88
CA MET A 240 0.22 4.56 36.30
C MET A 240 0.74 5.75 37.13
N LEU A 241 1.77 6.45 36.67
CA LEU A 241 2.35 7.60 37.38
C LEU A 241 1.33 8.73 37.45
N GLN A 242 0.66 9.03 36.34
CA GLN A 242 -0.42 10.00 36.30
C GLN A 242 -1.56 9.63 37.26
N MET A 243 -1.96 8.35 37.28
CA MET A 243 -2.99 7.86 38.21
C MET A 243 -2.56 8.00 39.68
N ALA A 244 -1.29 7.73 39.99
CA ALA A 244 -0.75 7.92 41.34
C ALA A 244 -0.75 9.40 41.75
N LEU A 245 -0.44 10.31 40.83
CA LEU A 245 -0.41 11.75 41.08
C LEU A 245 -1.82 12.38 41.18
N ASN A 246 -2.84 11.80 40.53
CA ASN A 246 -4.23 12.25 40.62
C ASN A 246 -4.76 12.27 42.07
N ARG A 247 -4.13 11.56 43.01
CA ARG A 247 -4.46 11.64 44.45
C ARG A 247 -4.27 13.05 45.02
N PHE A 248 -3.45 13.88 44.38
CA PHE A 248 -3.16 15.25 44.79
C PHE A 248 -4.07 16.29 44.11
N GLY A 249 -5.03 15.88 43.28
CA GLY A 249 -5.94 16.77 42.56
C GLY A 249 -5.62 16.86 41.06
N GLU A 250 -6.11 17.93 40.40
CA GLU A 250 -5.86 18.16 38.97
C GLU A 250 -4.38 18.44 38.71
N LEU A 251 -3.83 17.73 37.71
CA LEU A 251 -2.42 17.85 37.33
C LEU A 251 -2.22 19.02 36.36
N PRO A 252 -1.24 19.91 36.61
CA PRO A 252 -0.91 21.00 35.69
C PRO A 252 -0.56 20.48 34.29
N GLU A 253 -1.01 21.17 33.24
CA GLU A 253 -0.72 20.78 31.85
C GLU A 253 0.78 20.66 31.55
N ASN A 254 1.60 21.51 32.18
CA ASN A 254 3.06 21.46 32.02
C ASN A 254 3.64 20.14 32.57
N LEU A 255 3.10 19.65 33.68
CA LEU A 255 3.53 18.38 34.26
C LEU A 255 3.13 17.21 33.35
N LEU A 256 1.90 17.22 32.83
CA LEU A 256 1.44 16.20 31.88
C LEU A 256 2.29 16.16 30.61
N LYS A 257 2.68 17.31 30.06
CA LYS A 257 3.61 17.39 28.93
C LYS A 257 4.96 16.76 29.26
N THR A 258 5.54 17.09 30.42
CA THR A 258 6.82 16.52 30.85
C THR A 258 6.75 15.01 31.05
N LEU A 259 5.65 14.50 31.63
CA LEU A 259 5.44 13.07 31.81
C LEU A 259 5.34 12.33 30.47
N HIS A 260 4.58 12.87 29.51
CA HIS A 260 4.42 12.26 28.18
C HIS A 260 5.67 12.37 27.31
N GLN A 261 6.49 13.42 27.50
CA GLN A 261 7.74 13.61 26.77
C GLN A 261 8.88 12.73 27.29
N GLN A 262 8.79 12.20 28.51
CA GLN A 262 9.82 11.35 29.08
C GLN A 262 9.81 9.98 28.42
N GLN A 263 10.89 9.63 27.71
CA GLN A 263 11.05 8.35 27.03
C GLN A 263 11.85 7.31 27.82
N ASP A 264 12.49 7.72 28.92
CA ASP A 264 13.22 6.82 29.79
C ASP A 264 12.30 6.21 30.87
N ILE A 265 12.07 4.91 30.75
CA ILE A 265 11.25 4.14 31.69
C ILE A 265 11.85 4.09 33.10
N GLU A 266 13.17 4.18 33.25
CA GLU A 266 13.82 4.19 34.58
C GLU A 266 13.56 5.51 35.30
N VAL A 267 13.56 6.62 34.57
CA VAL A 267 13.19 7.94 35.12
C VAL A 267 11.73 7.95 35.57
N ILE A 268 10.81 7.41 34.76
CA ILE A 268 9.39 7.29 35.15
C ILE A 268 9.22 6.38 36.37
N ARG A 269 9.97 5.28 36.47
CA ARG A 269 9.96 4.42 37.65
C ARG A 269 10.49 5.13 38.89
N ASN A 270 11.52 5.97 38.75
CA ASN A 270 12.01 6.79 39.86
C ASN A 270 10.95 7.83 40.29
N TRP A 271 10.35 8.54 39.34
CA TRP A 271 9.25 9.46 39.60
C TRP A 271 8.06 8.76 40.26
N MET A 272 7.74 7.52 39.89
CA MET A 272 6.74 6.71 40.60
C MET A 272 7.09 6.52 42.07
N GLN A 273 8.34 6.18 42.40
CA GLN A 273 8.77 6.04 43.79
C GLN A 273 8.69 7.36 44.57
N ILE A 274 9.04 8.48 43.93
CA ILE A 274 8.94 9.82 44.51
C ILE A 274 7.47 10.16 44.72
N ALA A 275 6.61 9.94 43.72
CA ALA A 275 5.17 10.19 43.79
C ALA A 275 4.52 9.46 44.96
N LEU A 276 4.86 8.18 45.17
CA LEU A 276 4.34 7.37 46.28
C LEU A 276 4.75 7.92 47.67
N LYS A 277 5.96 8.46 47.81
CA LYS A 277 6.50 9.01 49.06
C LYS A 277 6.13 10.48 49.32
N SER A 278 5.72 11.20 48.29
CA SER A 278 5.41 12.63 48.39
C SER A 278 4.10 12.87 49.12
N GLN A 279 4.02 13.97 49.88
CA GLN A 279 2.80 14.32 50.64
C GLN A 279 1.89 15.31 49.90
N SER A 280 2.42 16.02 48.90
CA SER A 280 1.69 16.95 48.04
C SER A 280 2.27 16.95 46.64
N LEU A 281 1.57 17.61 45.70
CA LEU A 281 2.05 17.77 44.34
C LEU A 281 3.33 18.65 44.27
N ASP A 282 3.40 19.72 45.07
CA ASP A 282 4.59 20.59 45.12
C ASP A 282 5.82 19.85 45.66
N ASP A 283 5.62 18.97 46.66
CA ASP A 283 6.69 18.13 47.20
C ASP A 283 7.21 17.14 46.14
N PHE A 284 6.30 16.56 45.34
CA PHE A 284 6.67 15.72 44.21
C PHE A 284 7.47 16.50 43.16
N ILE A 285 6.97 17.65 42.72
CA ILE A 285 7.62 18.49 41.68
C ILE A 285 9.02 18.94 42.13
N SER A 286 9.21 19.23 43.42
CA SER A 286 10.51 19.64 43.95
C SER A 286 11.57 18.54 43.96
N LYS A 287 11.15 17.27 43.92
CA LYS A 287 12.00 16.06 43.98
C LYS A 287 12.14 15.37 42.62
N MET A 288 11.35 15.80 41.63
CA MET A 288 11.31 15.29 40.25
C MET A 288 12.58 15.65 39.50
#